data_AF-A0A8C2CNC2-F1
#
_entry.id   AF-A0A8C2CNC2-F1
#
_cell.length_a   1.000
_cell.length_b   1.000
_cell.length_c   1.000
_cell.angle_alpha   90.00
_cell.angle_beta   90.00
_cell.angle_gamma   90.00
#
_symmetry.space_group_name_H-M   'P 1'
#
loop_
_entity.id
_entity.type
_entity.pdbx_description
1 polymer ?
#
loop_
_entity_poly.entity_id
_entity_poly.type
_entity_poly.pdbx_seq_one_letter_code
_entity_poly.pdbx_strand_id
1 'polypeptide(L)'
;MDKKDNTDIAFKTTGCTWLSSVSDQVGVPLDQVNFIACQVFGLAVAFWFRLCLNPQRNTPEVRHAVATIIGASFITFCFGWYAIHVFILVLACYGIMIKSNVNSVHRYTMIASVGYLTVCQVSRVFIFDYGILSTDFSGPLMIITQKITALAFQVHDGMCRKQEELKDDQRRLAVHSKPSLLEYLSYNINFLSILVGPCSIYKDYIEFIKGQHVQHRLKRVKDSSSQQNGWDKVPEPSPVRAVINKLLVCACCLLWFFIITKAFPITYNVDPQFISEASFITRLAYALISVQAARPKFYFAWTLADAIHNAAGYGVSGVNERGEVSWDLISNVRIWEIETATSFKSFIDSWNIQTALWLKSVCYDRAPYYRMPLTFVLSAIWHGVYPGYYFTFITAIPITLAAPRPLVCAVK
;
A
#
# COMPACT_ATOMS: atom_id res chain seq x y z
N MET A 1 -31.96 -31.78 30.33
CA MET A 1 -32.65 -30.59 29.82
C MET A 1 -31.59 -29.68 29.24
N ASP A 2 -31.66 -29.48 27.94
CA ASP A 2 -30.56 -29.16 27.04
C ASP A 2 -29.81 -27.86 27.33
N LYS A 3 -28.48 -27.95 27.26
CA LYS A 3 -27.59 -26.83 26.94
C LYS A 3 -27.92 -26.40 25.51
N LYS A 4 -28.78 -25.39 25.37
CA LYS A 4 -29.05 -24.76 24.08
C LYS A 4 -27.85 -23.90 23.69
N ASP A 5 -27.37 -24.18 22.49
CA ASP A 5 -26.28 -23.57 21.73
C ASP A 5 -25.97 -22.10 22.06
N ASN A 6 -24.73 -21.90 22.50
CA ASN A 6 -24.06 -20.61 22.49
C ASN A 6 -23.32 -20.48 21.15
N THR A 7 -24.05 -20.32 20.06
CA THR A 7 -23.47 -20.09 18.71
C THR A 7 -24.13 -18.90 18.05
N ASP A 8 -23.95 -17.70 18.62
CA ASP A 8 -24.40 -16.48 17.99
C ASP A 8 -23.21 -15.69 17.41
N ILE A 9 -23.11 -15.82 16.08
CA ILE A 9 -22.41 -14.99 15.11
C ILE A 9 -20.88 -14.88 15.29
N ALA A 10 -20.19 -16.02 15.28
CA ALA A 10 -18.80 -16.03 14.83
C ALA A 10 -18.75 -15.52 13.39
N PHE A 11 -17.96 -14.47 13.13
CA PHE A 11 -17.75 -13.89 11.79
C PHE A 11 -17.53 -14.99 10.74
N LYS A 12 -18.54 -15.27 9.93
CA LYS A 12 -18.40 -16.14 8.76
C LYS A 12 -17.59 -15.35 7.73
N THR A 13 -16.33 -15.75 7.52
CA THR A 13 -15.55 -15.20 6.42
C THR A 13 -16.34 -15.31 5.12
N THR A 14 -16.29 -14.27 4.31
CA THR A 14 -16.87 -14.28 2.97
C THR A 14 -15.89 -14.80 1.92
N GLY A 15 -14.61 -14.94 2.28
CA GLY A 15 -13.58 -15.53 1.44
C GLY A 15 -13.65 -17.05 1.35
N CYS A 16 -12.67 -17.62 0.67
CA CYS A 16 -12.54 -19.06 0.49
C CYS A 16 -12.36 -19.81 1.83
N THR A 17 -13.01 -20.96 1.97
CA THR A 17 -12.94 -21.81 3.17
C THR A 17 -12.01 -23.03 3.01
N TRP A 18 -11.28 -23.13 1.89
CA TRP A 18 -10.40 -24.28 1.64
C TRP A 18 -9.26 -24.42 2.64
N LEU A 19 -8.85 -23.32 3.28
CA LEU A 19 -7.74 -23.31 4.25
C LEU A 19 -8.21 -23.35 5.71
N SER A 20 -9.48 -23.68 5.99
CA SER A 20 -10.01 -23.76 7.37
C SER A 20 -9.19 -24.70 8.26
N SER A 21 -8.84 -25.89 7.76
CA SER A 21 -8.04 -26.85 8.53
C SER A 21 -6.66 -26.30 8.91
N VAL A 22 -6.06 -25.47 8.05
CA VAL A 22 -4.79 -24.81 8.34
C VAL A 22 -4.99 -23.75 9.42
N SER A 23 -6.03 -22.91 9.28
CA SER A 23 -6.43 -21.89 10.27
C SER A 23 -6.60 -22.49 11.67
N ASP A 24 -7.33 -23.60 11.77
CA ASP A 24 -7.57 -24.30 13.05
C ASP A 24 -6.27 -24.84 13.66
N GLN A 25 -5.37 -25.39 12.83
CA GLN A 25 -4.07 -25.93 13.30
C GLN A 25 -3.11 -24.86 13.81
N VAL A 26 -3.03 -23.70 13.14
CA VAL A 26 -2.08 -22.64 13.52
C VAL A 26 -2.66 -21.64 14.54
N GLY A 27 -3.96 -21.69 14.79
CA GLY A 27 -4.67 -20.76 15.67
C GLY A 27 -4.60 -19.32 15.17
N VAL A 28 -4.76 -19.12 13.86
CA VAL A 28 -4.76 -17.81 13.18
C VAL A 28 -6.07 -17.69 12.40
N PRO A 29 -6.78 -16.54 12.47
CA PRO A 29 -8.03 -16.35 11.72
C PRO A 29 -7.91 -16.67 10.23
N LEU A 30 -8.92 -17.32 9.67
CA LEU A 30 -8.93 -17.82 8.29
C LEU A 30 -8.74 -16.71 7.23
N ASP A 31 -9.25 -15.50 7.48
CA ASP A 31 -9.02 -14.33 6.62
C ASP A 31 -7.53 -13.97 6.53
N GLN A 32 -6.82 -14.02 7.66
CA GLN A 32 -5.37 -13.79 7.71
C GLN A 32 -4.60 -14.93 7.03
N VAL A 33 -5.04 -16.19 7.22
CA VAL A 33 -4.44 -17.35 6.54
C VAL A 33 -4.59 -17.23 5.02
N ASN A 34 -5.79 -16.90 4.53
CA ASN A 34 -6.04 -16.67 3.10
C ASN A 34 -5.17 -15.54 2.55
N PHE A 35 -5.08 -14.42 3.28
CA PHE A 35 -4.23 -13.28 2.91
C PHE A 35 -2.76 -13.69 2.78
N ILE A 36 -2.21 -14.39 3.78
CA ILE A 36 -0.81 -14.84 3.77
C ILE A 36 -0.59 -15.86 2.66
N ALA A 37 -1.50 -16.81 2.47
CA ALA A 37 -1.41 -17.81 1.40
C ALA A 37 -1.37 -17.15 0.02
N CYS A 38 -2.22 -16.17 -0.25
CA CYS A 38 -2.19 -15.41 -1.50
C CYS A 38 -0.90 -14.61 -1.68
N GLN A 39 -0.32 -14.03 -0.62
CA GLN A 39 0.95 -13.31 -0.71
C GLN A 39 2.13 -14.27 -1.01
N VAL A 40 2.18 -15.41 -0.33
CA VAL A 40 3.21 -16.45 -0.57
C VAL A 40 3.09 -17.02 -1.97
N PHE A 41 1.86 -17.33 -2.41
CA PHE A 41 1.61 -17.75 -3.79
C PHE A 41 1.95 -16.64 -4.79
N GLY A 42 1.62 -15.38 -4.46
CA GLY A 42 1.97 -14.19 -5.22
C GLY A 42 3.48 -14.03 -5.44
N LEU A 43 4.30 -14.41 -4.47
CA LEU A 43 5.77 -14.41 -4.62
C LEU A 43 6.24 -15.44 -5.66
N ALA A 44 5.69 -16.67 -5.62
CA ALA A 44 5.99 -17.69 -6.62
C ALA A 44 5.52 -17.26 -8.02
N VAL A 45 4.30 -16.72 -8.10
CA VAL A 45 3.73 -16.17 -9.34
C VAL A 45 4.56 -14.98 -9.85
N ALA A 46 5.15 -14.15 -8.98
CA ALA A 46 5.99 -13.04 -9.39
C ALA A 46 7.26 -13.51 -10.10
N PHE A 47 7.95 -14.53 -9.58
CA PHE A 47 9.08 -15.15 -10.28
C PHE A 47 8.65 -15.77 -11.61
N TRP A 48 7.53 -16.50 -11.63
CA TRP A 48 6.98 -17.06 -12.85
C TRP A 48 6.63 -15.96 -13.87
N PHE A 49 6.00 -14.86 -13.45
CA PHE A 49 5.65 -13.72 -14.28
C PHE A 49 6.90 -13.09 -14.90
N ARG A 50 7.98 -12.94 -14.11
CA ARG A 50 9.25 -12.42 -14.61
C ARG A 50 9.90 -13.35 -15.64
N LEU A 51 9.96 -14.65 -15.34
CA LEU A 51 10.70 -15.64 -16.15
C LEU A 51 9.93 -16.06 -17.41
N CYS A 52 8.64 -16.36 -17.27
CA CYS A 52 7.81 -16.89 -18.35
C CYS A 52 7.13 -15.77 -19.17
N LEU A 53 6.70 -14.70 -18.52
CA LEU A 53 6.08 -13.55 -19.19
C LEU A 53 7.07 -12.41 -19.48
N ASN A 54 8.35 -12.73 -19.70
CA ASN A 54 9.39 -11.75 -20.02
C ASN A 54 8.95 -10.79 -21.16
N PRO A 55 9.19 -9.47 -21.02
CA PRO A 55 8.68 -8.47 -21.97
C PRO A 55 9.34 -8.55 -23.36
N GLN A 56 10.45 -9.28 -23.50
CA GLN A 56 11.06 -9.57 -24.80
C GLN A 56 10.33 -10.67 -25.58
N ARG A 57 9.56 -11.52 -24.90
CA ARG A 57 8.88 -12.69 -25.48
C ARG A 57 7.36 -12.57 -25.52
N ASN A 58 6.80 -11.67 -24.72
CA ASN A 58 5.36 -11.52 -24.54
C ASN A 58 4.96 -10.06 -24.74
N THR A 59 3.77 -9.86 -25.31
CA THR A 59 3.27 -8.51 -25.54
C THR A 59 2.81 -7.84 -24.23
N PRO A 60 2.80 -6.50 -24.16
CA PRO A 60 2.26 -5.78 -23.00
C PRO A 60 0.82 -6.16 -22.68
N GLU A 61 -0.02 -6.44 -23.68
CA GLU A 61 -1.43 -6.82 -23.51
C GLU A 61 -1.55 -8.14 -22.74
N VAL A 62 -0.75 -9.16 -23.09
CA VAL A 62 -0.73 -10.44 -22.37
C VAL A 62 -0.29 -10.25 -20.93
N ARG A 63 0.80 -9.50 -20.70
CA ARG A 63 1.30 -9.18 -19.36
C ARG A 63 0.25 -8.43 -18.54
N HIS A 64 -0.44 -7.46 -19.14
CA HIS A 64 -1.52 -6.73 -18.49
C HIS A 64 -2.69 -7.64 -18.11
N ALA A 65 -3.15 -8.47 -19.06
CA ALA A 65 -4.28 -9.38 -18.85
C ALA A 65 -3.97 -10.39 -17.74
N VAL A 66 -2.80 -11.04 -17.78
CA VAL A 66 -2.40 -12.01 -16.76
C VAL A 66 -2.29 -11.36 -15.39
N ALA A 67 -1.65 -10.20 -15.28
CA ALA A 67 -1.54 -9.49 -14.00
C ALA A 67 -2.91 -9.14 -13.41
N THR A 68 -3.88 -8.76 -14.26
CA THR A 68 -5.26 -8.43 -13.88
C THR A 68 -6.02 -9.67 -13.44
N ILE A 69 -5.97 -10.77 -14.21
CA ILE A 69 -6.71 -12.00 -13.94
C ILE A 69 -6.27 -12.58 -12.60
N ILE A 70 -4.96 -12.68 -12.36
CA ILE A 70 -4.44 -13.22 -11.10
C ILE A 70 -4.82 -12.31 -9.94
N GLY A 71 -4.74 -10.98 -10.09
CA GLY A 71 -5.14 -10.06 -9.02
C GLY A 71 -6.63 -10.14 -8.71
N ALA A 72 -7.49 -10.28 -9.73
CA ALA A 72 -8.92 -10.52 -9.57
C ALA A 72 -9.20 -11.85 -8.86
N SER A 73 -8.43 -12.91 -9.16
CA SER A 73 -8.51 -14.19 -8.45
C SER A 73 -8.10 -14.05 -6.98
N PHE A 74 -7.03 -13.31 -6.67
CA PHE A 74 -6.54 -13.14 -5.29
C PHE A 74 -7.57 -12.43 -4.42
N ILE A 75 -8.12 -11.32 -4.91
CA ILE A 75 -9.11 -10.55 -4.13
C ILE A 75 -10.41 -11.34 -3.95
N THR A 76 -10.85 -12.09 -4.97
CA THR A 76 -12.03 -12.96 -4.87
C THR A 76 -11.79 -14.13 -3.90
N PHE A 77 -10.59 -14.72 -3.91
CA PHE A 77 -10.23 -15.77 -2.98
C PHE A 77 -10.22 -15.28 -1.53
N CYS A 78 -9.63 -14.11 -1.26
CA CYS A 78 -9.53 -13.57 0.09
C CYS A 78 -10.88 -13.07 0.65
N PHE A 79 -11.72 -12.45 -0.18
CA PHE A 79 -12.89 -11.68 0.29
C PHE A 79 -14.23 -12.08 -0.34
N GLY A 80 -14.24 -13.07 -1.24
CA GLY A 80 -15.43 -13.57 -1.94
C GLY A 80 -16.29 -12.47 -2.53
N TRP A 81 -17.59 -12.45 -2.21
CA TRP A 81 -18.54 -11.49 -2.76
C TRP A 81 -18.21 -10.03 -2.40
N TYR A 82 -17.50 -9.74 -1.30
CA TYR A 82 -17.09 -8.36 -1.01
C TYR A 82 -16.06 -7.81 -2.01
N ALA A 83 -15.37 -8.66 -2.77
CA ALA A 83 -14.51 -8.20 -3.87
C ALA A 83 -15.28 -7.35 -4.90
N ILE A 84 -16.61 -7.48 -4.98
CA ILE A 84 -17.45 -6.67 -5.86
C ILE A 84 -17.30 -5.17 -5.61
N HIS A 85 -17.07 -4.73 -4.36
CA HIS A 85 -16.87 -3.32 -4.03
C HIS A 85 -15.64 -2.74 -4.72
N VAL A 86 -14.56 -3.52 -4.83
CA VAL A 86 -13.35 -3.11 -5.56
C VAL A 86 -13.64 -3.02 -7.04
N PHE A 87 -14.30 -4.02 -7.64
CA PHE A 87 -14.63 -3.99 -9.07
C PHE A 87 -15.57 -2.83 -9.43
N ILE A 88 -16.59 -2.57 -8.60
CA ILE A 88 -17.52 -1.44 -8.76
C ILE A 88 -16.74 -0.13 -8.76
N LEU A 89 -15.89 0.10 -7.76
CA LEU A 89 -15.14 1.36 -7.66
C LEU A 89 -14.22 1.56 -8.87
N VAL A 90 -13.47 0.52 -9.26
CA VAL A 90 -12.56 0.56 -10.41
C VAL A 90 -13.33 0.90 -11.70
N LEU A 91 -14.40 0.17 -12.00
CA LEU A 91 -15.16 0.37 -13.23
C LEU A 91 -15.91 1.70 -13.26
N ALA A 92 -16.51 2.12 -12.14
CA ALA A 92 -17.17 3.41 -12.03
C ALA A 92 -16.20 4.57 -12.26
N CYS A 93 -15.01 4.52 -11.65
CA CYS A 93 -14.00 5.57 -11.83
C CYS A 93 -13.35 5.54 -13.21
N TYR A 94 -13.27 4.39 -13.88
CA TYR A 94 -12.91 4.34 -15.30
C TYR A 94 -13.97 5.04 -16.17
N GLY A 95 -15.25 4.82 -15.88
CA GLY A 95 -16.35 5.55 -16.53
C GLY A 95 -16.22 7.06 -16.36
N ILE A 96 -15.89 7.53 -15.15
CA ILE A 96 -15.59 8.95 -14.87
C ILE A 96 -14.37 9.42 -15.68
N MET A 97 -13.28 8.65 -15.70
CA MET A 97 -12.05 8.96 -16.43
C MET A 97 -12.31 9.21 -17.92
N ILE A 98 -13.11 8.35 -18.56
CA ILE A 98 -13.38 8.45 -19.99
C ILE A 98 -14.39 9.57 -20.30
N LYS A 99 -15.48 9.69 -19.53
CA LYS A 99 -16.57 10.63 -19.82
C LYS A 99 -16.34 12.07 -19.35
N SER A 100 -15.53 12.27 -18.31
CA SER A 100 -15.31 13.61 -17.75
C SER A 100 -14.36 14.45 -18.59
N ASN A 101 -14.58 15.76 -18.58
CA ASN A 101 -13.61 16.74 -19.08
C ASN A 101 -12.31 16.65 -18.26
N VAL A 102 -11.17 16.78 -18.94
CA VAL A 102 -9.83 16.73 -18.32
C VAL A 102 -9.66 17.76 -17.20
N ASN A 103 -10.34 18.92 -17.28
CA ASN A 103 -10.34 19.95 -16.23
C ASN A 103 -10.91 19.48 -14.89
N SER A 104 -11.86 18.52 -14.90
CA SER A 104 -12.63 18.12 -13.71
C SER A 104 -12.46 16.66 -13.32
N VAL A 105 -11.78 15.85 -14.15
CA VAL A 105 -11.65 14.39 -13.96
C VAL A 105 -11.09 14.02 -12.59
N HIS A 106 -10.08 14.75 -12.11
CA HIS A 106 -9.46 14.51 -10.80
C HIS A 106 -10.43 14.78 -9.65
N ARG A 107 -11.29 15.80 -9.76
CA ARG A 107 -12.26 16.17 -8.72
C ARG A 107 -13.37 15.13 -8.61
N TYR A 108 -13.99 14.78 -9.74
CA TYR A 108 -15.05 13.76 -9.76
C TYR A 108 -14.52 12.40 -9.30
N THR A 109 -13.32 12.01 -9.74
CA THR A 109 -12.70 10.76 -9.32
C THR A 109 -12.37 10.76 -7.82
N MET A 110 -11.88 11.88 -7.28
CA MET A 110 -11.59 12.03 -5.85
C MET A 110 -12.86 11.89 -5.00
N ILE A 111 -13.93 12.60 -5.38
CA ILE A 111 -15.22 12.54 -4.67
C ILE A 111 -15.80 11.13 -4.74
N ALA A 112 -15.83 10.51 -5.92
CA ALA A 112 -16.36 9.16 -6.09
C ALA A 112 -15.55 8.12 -5.31
N SER A 113 -14.22 8.17 -5.37
CA SER A 113 -13.36 7.15 -4.75
C SER A 113 -13.36 7.26 -3.23
N VAL A 114 -13.10 8.46 -2.69
CA VAL A 114 -13.08 8.67 -1.24
C VAL A 114 -14.50 8.54 -0.67
N GLY A 115 -15.52 9.04 -1.37
CA GLY A 115 -16.91 8.90 -0.95
C GLY A 115 -17.36 7.45 -0.87
N TYR A 116 -17.05 6.63 -1.89
CA TYR A 116 -17.40 5.21 -1.89
C TYR A 116 -16.63 4.43 -0.80
N LEU A 117 -15.34 4.72 -0.62
CA LEU A 117 -14.55 4.16 0.48
C LEU A 117 -15.17 4.50 1.85
N THR A 118 -15.52 5.77 2.08
CA THR A 118 -16.18 6.21 3.32
C THR A 118 -17.51 5.50 3.53
N VAL A 119 -18.35 5.37 2.49
CA VAL A 119 -19.62 4.62 2.60
C VAL A 119 -19.36 3.18 3.02
N CYS A 120 -18.40 2.49 2.41
CA CYS A 120 -18.04 1.11 2.79
C CYS A 120 -17.53 1.03 4.24
N GLN A 121 -16.72 1.99 4.67
CA GLN A 121 -16.20 2.05 6.04
C GLN A 121 -17.31 2.36 7.06
N VAL A 122 -18.24 3.26 6.74
CA VAL A 122 -19.43 3.55 7.55
C VAL A 122 -20.31 2.31 7.67
N SER A 123 -20.69 1.72 6.53
CA SER A 123 -21.45 0.48 6.49
C SER A 123 -20.77 -0.60 7.32
N ARG A 124 -19.44 -0.68 7.27
CA ARG A 124 -18.71 -1.65 8.08
C ARG A 124 -18.92 -1.44 9.57
N VAL A 125 -18.78 -0.21 10.07
CA VAL A 125 -18.92 0.11 11.50
C VAL A 125 -20.33 -0.16 12.02
N PHE A 126 -21.35 0.06 11.19
CA PHE A 126 -22.75 -0.12 11.59
C PHE A 126 -23.29 -1.54 11.35
N ILE A 127 -22.71 -2.32 10.43
CA ILE A 127 -23.16 -3.68 10.07
C ILE A 127 -22.32 -4.77 10.73
N PHE A 128 -21.01 -4.56 10.88
CA PHE A 128 -20.11 -5.51 11.57
C PHE A 128 -19.68 -4.88 12.88
N ASP A 129 -20.07 -5.50 13.99
CA ASP A 129 -19.91 -4.99 15.35
C ASP A 129 -18.63 -4.18 15.58
N TYR A 130 -18.80 -3.05 16.27
CA TYR A 130 -17.75 -2.11 16.60
C TYR A 130 -16.57 -2.83 17.29
N GLY A 131 -15.43 -2.96 16.61
CA GLY A 131 -14.17 -3.43 17.21
C GLY A 131 -13.57 -4.71 16.66
N ILE A 132 -14.14 -5.35 15.63
CA ILE A 132 -13.52 -6.52 15.00
C ILE A 132 -12.30 -6.10 14.17
N LEU A 133 -11.10 -6.45 14.67
CA LEU A 133 -9.82 -6.35 13.96
C LEU A 133 -9.69 -7.49 12.93
N SER A 134 -10.45 -7.44 11.85
CA SER A 134 -10.38 -8.41 10.74
C SER A 134 -9.61 -7.85 9.53
N THR A 135 -8.99 -8.75 8.76
CA THR A 135 -8.45 -8.43 7.44
C THR A 135 -9.62 -8.42 6.47
N ASP A 136 -10.18 -7.25 6.22
CA ASP A 136 -11.36 -7.09 5.40
C ASP A 136 -11.06 -6.50 4.01
N PHE A 137 -12.09 -6.45 3.17
CA PHE A 137 -12.01 -5.90 1.81
C PHE A 137 -11.67 -4.40 1.77
N SER A 138 -11.72 -3.70 2.91
CA SER A 138 -11.43 -2.27 2.96
C SER A 138 -9.95 -1.97 2.74
N GLY A 139 -9.04 -2.88 3.13
CA GLY A 139 -7.61 -2.76 2.83
C GLY A 139 -7.30 -2.63 1.34
N PRO A 140 -7.72 -3.60 0.49
CA PRO A 140 -7.65 -3.47 -0.96
C PRO A 140 -8.31 -2.19 -1.49
N LEU A 141 -9.50 -1.84 -0.99
CA LEU A 141 -10.25 -0.66 -1.43
C LEU A 141 -9.50 0.65 -1.12
N MET A 142 -8.79 0.70 0.01
CA MET A 142 -7.93 1.82 0.39
C MET A 142 -6.78 1.99 -0.62
N ILE A 143 -6.09 0.92 -1.01
CA ILE A 143 -5.00 0.96 -2.01
C ILE A 143 -5.52 1.37 -3.40
N ILE A 144 -6.66 0.83 -3.80
CA ILE A 144 -7.30 1.16 -5.09
C ILE A 144 -7.70 2.63 -5.13
N THR A 145 -8.26 3.16 -4.05
CA THR A 145 -8.58 4.59 -3.92
C THR A 145 -7.35 5.46 -4.16
N GLN A 146 -6.18 5.08 -3.60
CA GLN A 146 -4.94 5.82 -3.82
C GLN A 146 -4.52 5.81 -5.29
N LYS A 147 -4.49 4.63 -5.91
CA LYS A 147 -4.05 4.42 -7.29
C LYS A 147 -4.94 5.16 -8.29
N ILE A 148 -6.26 5.04 -8.13
CA ILE A 148 -7.27 5.68 -8.99
C ILE A 148 -7.18 7.20 -8.89
N THR A 149 -7.13 7.74 -7.68
CA THR A 149 -7.10 9.20 -7.49
C THR A 149 -5.76 9.78 -7.96
N ALA A 150 -4.63 9.14 -7.65
CA ALA A 150 -3.31 9.54 -8.16
C ALA A 150 -3.31 9.63 -9.69
N LEU A 151 -3.82 8.59 -10.37
CA LEU A 151 -3.90 8.55 -11.83
C LEU A 151 -4.79 9.67 -12.39
N ALA A 152 -5.94 9.94 -11.77
CA ALA A 152 -6.82 11.02 -12.24
C ALA A 152 -6.17 12.41 -12.13
N PHE A 153 -5.41 12.66 -11.06
CA PHE A 153 -4.60 13.88 -10.92
C PHE A 153 -3.48 13.94 -11.97
N GLN A 154 -2.82 12.82 -12.24
CA GLN A 154 -1.76 12.74 -13.26
C GLN A 154 -2.29 12.98 -14.68
N VAL A 155 -3.47 12.45 -15.02
CA VAL A 155 -4.16 12.69 -16.30
C VAL A 155 -4.57 14.16 -16.43
N HIS A 156 -5.12 14.76 -15.37
CA HIS A 156 -5.41 16.19 -15.36
C HIS A 156 -4.14 17.02 -15.59
N ASP A 157 -3.04 16.72 -14.90
CA ASP A 157 -1.79 17.46 -15.09
C ASP A 157 -1.23 17.33 -16.51
N GLY A 158 -1.25 16.13 -17.10
CA GLY A 158 -0.65 15.90 -18.41
C GLY A 158 -1.50 16.32 -19.61
N MET A 159 -2.83 16.34 -19.48
CA MET A 159 -3.73 16.67 -20.58
C MET A 159 -4.33 18.08 -20.49
N CYS A 160 -4.31 18.71 -19.31
CA CYS A 160 -4.99 19.99 -19.08
C CYS A 160 -4.03 21.15 -18.77
N ARG A 161 -2.91 20.89 -18.08
CA ARG A 161 -2.01 21.94 -17.60
C ARG A 161 -0.80 22.09 -18.51
N LYS A 162 -0.29 23.31 -18.61
CA LYS A 162 0.95 23.60 -19.34
C LYS A 162 2.15 23.09 -18.56
N GLN A 163 3.18 22.63 -19.27
CA GLN A 163 4.32 21.99 -18.65
C GLN A 163 5.07 22.93 -17.69
N GLU A 164 5.15 24.22 -18.03
CA GLU A 164 5.81 25.27 -17.26
C GLU A 164 5.15 25.53 -15.90
N GLU A 165 3.84 25.27 -15.78
CA GLU A 165 3.08 25.46 -14.55
C GLU A 165 3.19 24.26 -13.59
N LEU A 166 3.75 23.14 -14.06
CA LEU A 166 3.91 21.93 -13.27
C LEU A 166 5.21 21.97 -12.47
N LYS A 167 5.11 21.66 -11.17
CA LYS A 167 6.28 21.30 -10.36
C LYS A 167 7.00 20.09 -10.97
N ASP A 168 8.29 19.94 -10.70
CA ASP A 168 9.11 18.85 -11.27
C ASP A 168 8.51 17.46 -11.06
N ASP A 169 8.03 17.17 -9.84
CA ASP A 169 7.35 15.90 -9.54
C ASP A 169 6.06 15.73 -10.37
N GLN A 170 5.24 16.78 -10.49
CA GLN A 170 4.00 16.72 -11.27
C GLN A 170 4.30 16.48 -12.74
N ARG A 171 5.30 17.18 -13.29
CA ARG A 171 5.77 17.03 -14.67
C ARG A 171 6.27 15.62 -14.95
N ARG A 172 7.05 15.03 -14.03
CA ARG A 172 7.52 13.64 -14.13
C ARG A 172 6.35 12.66 -14.19
N LEU A 173 5.33 12.87 -13.35
CA LEU A 173 4.20 11.95 -13.19
C LEU A 173 3.05 12.20 -14.20
N ALA A 174 3.02 13.33 -14.89
CA ALA A 174 1.94 13.77 -15.77
C ALA A 174 1.62 12.77 -16.90
N VAL A 175 0.37 12.31 -17.00
CA VAL A 175 -0.07 11.34 -18.01
C VAL A 175 -0.74 12.09 -19.15
N HIS A 176 -0.19 11.97 -20.37
CA HIS A 176 -0.61 12.76 -21.54
C HIS A 176 -1.71 12.11 -22.37
N SER A 177 -2.15 10.90 -22.03
CA SER A 177 -3.25 10.20 -22.69
C SER A 177 -4.05 9.39 -21.69
N LYS A 178 -5.37 9.30 -21.88
CA LYS A 178 -6.22 8.45 -21.05
C LYS A 178 -5.81 6.98 -21.25
N PRO A 179 -5.60 6.19 -20.18
CA PRO A 179 -5.29 4.77 -20.28
C PRO A 179 -6.37 3.98 -21.03
N SER A 180 -5.98 2.93 -21.74
CA SER A 180 -6.93 1.92 -22.20
C SER A 180 -7.57 1.19 -21.01
N LEU A 181 -8.70 0.52 -21.24
CA LEU A 181 -9.36 -0.26 -20.18
C LEU A 181 -8.43 -1.34 -19.63
N LEU A 182 -7.67 -2.02 -20.50
CA LEU A 182 -6.75 -3.07 -20.09
C LEU A 182 -5.60 -2.53 -19.24
N GLU A 183 -4.98 -1.42 -19.64
CA GLU A 183 -3.94 -0.75 -18.83
C GLU A 183 -4.49 -0.29 -17.48
N TYR A 184 -5.70 0.28 -17.46
CA TYR A 184 -6.35 0.76 -16.23
C TYR A 184 -6.71 -0.38 -15.27
N LEU A 185 -7.33 -1.46 -15.78
CA LEU A 185 -7.66 -2.63 -14.98
C LEU A 185 -6.40 -3.30 -14.45
N SER A 186 -5.38 -3.44 -15.30
CA SER A 186 -4.10 -4.03 -14.91
C SER A 186 -3.38 -3.18 -13.88
N TYR A 187 -3.33 -1.86 -14.06
CA TYR A 187 -2.73 -0.98 -13.07
C TYR A 187 -3.44 -1.08 -11.73
N ASN A 188 -4.77 -1.10 -11.68
CA ASN A 188 -5.49 -1.13 -10.41
C ASN A 188 -5.52 -2.52 -9.77
N ILE A 189 -5.83 -3.56 -10.54
CA ILE A 189 -6.13 -4.93 -10.08
C ILE A 189 -4.96 -5.90 -10.34
N ASN A 190 -3.71 -5.43 -10.35
CA ASN A 190 -2.57 -6.35 -10.46
C ASN A 190 -2.35 -7.15 -9.17
N PHE A 191 -1.98 -8.42 -9.32
CA PHE A 191 -1.70 -9.31 -8.18
C PHE A 191 -0.56 -8.83 -7.26
N LEU A 192 0.37 -8.01 -7.77
CA LEU A 192 1.51 -7.51 -7.00
C LEU A 192 1.08 -6.62 -5.83
N SER A 193 0.00 -5.83 -6.01
CA SER A 193 -0.39 -4.77 -5.07
C SER A 193 -1.84 -4.83 -4.61
N ILE A 194 -2.68 -5.73 -5.16
CA ILE A 194 -4.13 -5.73 -4.90
C ILE A 194 -4.51 -5.94 -3.43
N LEU A 195 -3.74 -6.71 -2.66
CA LEU A 195 -4.12 -7.06 -1.29
C LEU A 195 -3.75 -5.97 -0.27
N VAL A 196 -2.51 -5.49 -0.29
CA VAL A 196 -1.98 -4.57 0.74
C VAL A 196 -1.12 -3.44 0.17
N GLY A 197 -1.09 -3.29 -1.15
CA GLY A 197 -0.20 -2.37 -1.85
C GLY A 197 1.22 -2.93 -1.93
N PRO A 198 2.25 -2.07 -1.94
CA PRO A 198 2.18 -0.62 -1.76
C PRO A 198 1.56 0.12 -2.96
N CYS A 199 1.13 1.37 -2.79
CA CYS A 199 0.65 2.18 -3.91
C CYS A 199 1.80 2.48 -4.87
N SER A 200 1.65 2.11 -6.14
CA SER A 200 2.66 2.37 -7.17
C SER A 200 2.25 3.51 -8.09
N ILE A 201 3.21 4.16 -8.75
CA ILE A 201 2.95 5.19 -9.77
C ILE A 201 2.52 4.53 -11.10
N TYR A 202 1.51 5.08 -11.76
CA TYR A 202 0.98 4.55 -13.03
C TYR A 202 2.04 4.44 -14.13
N LYS A 203 2.82 5.51 -14.38
CA LYS A 203 3.87 5.48 -15.40
C LYS A 203 4.89 4.39 -15.16
N ASP A 204 5.34 4.24 -13.93
CA ASP A 204 6.33 3.23 -13.56
C ASP A 204 5.77 1.82 -13.78
N TYR A 205 4.48 1.62 -13.49
CA TYR A 205 3.80 0.35 -13.75
C TYR A 205 3.71 0.04 -15.25
N ILE A 206 3.37 1.03 -16.09
CA ILE A 206 3.34 0.85 -17.54
C ILE A 206 4.74 0.58 -18.10
N GLU A 207 5.76 1.30 -17.65
CA GLU A 207 7.15 1.04 -18.03
C GLU A 207 7.60 -0.37 -17.62
N PHE A 208 7.18 -0.84 -16.45
CA PHE A 208 7.41 -2.21 -15.98
C PHE A 208 6.74 -3.25 -16.87
N ILE A 209 5.47 -3.06 -17.21
CA ILE A 209 4.76 -4.00 -18.10
C ILE A 209 5.39 -4.00 -19.50
N LYS A 210 5.88 -2.86 -20.00
CA LYS A 210 6.59 -2.77 -21.28
C LYS A 210 8.04 -3.25 -21.23
N GLY A 211 8.61 -3.48 -20.05
CA GLY A 211 10.01 -3.89 -19.87
C GLY A 211 11.05 -2.79 -20.08
N GLN A 212 10.65 -1.52 -19.98
CA GLN A 212 11.50 -0.35 -20.24
C GLN A 212 12.05 0.29 -18.94
N HIS A 213 11.49 -0.08 -17.80
CA HIS A 213 11.75 0.53 -16.49
C HIS A 213 13.21 0.45 -16.04
N VAL A 214 13.84 -0.75 -16.14
CA VAL A 214 15.24 -0.94 -15.71
C VAL A 214 16.18 -0.08 -16.54
N GLN A 215 16.01 -0.08 -17.85
CA GLN A 215 16.89 0.66 -18.75
C GLN A 215 16.76 2.18 -18.52
N HIS A 216 15.55 2.71 -18.40
CA HIS A 216 15.34 4.13 -18.12
C HIS A 216 15.92 4.55 -16.77
N ARG A 217 15.72 3.76 -15.71
CA ARG A 217 16.21 4.09 -14.37
C ARG A 217 17.72 4.00 -14.26
N LEU A 218 18.36 3.00 -14.88
CA LEU A 218 19.81 2.83 -14.82
C LEU A 218 20.55 3.76 -15.79
N LYS A 219 19.97 4.12 -16.95
CA LYS A 219 20.56 5.12 -17.87
C LYS A 219 20.57 6.53 -17.26
N ARG A 220 19.47 6.95 -16.61
CA ARG A 220 19.38 8.27 -15.95
C ARG A 220 20.52 8.53 -14.95
N VAL A 221 20.99 7.49 -14.25
CA VAL A 221 22.09 7.60 -13.29
C VAL A 221 23.46 7.71 -14.00
N LYS A 222 23.64 7.00 -15.13
CA LYS A 222 24.88 7.08 -15.92
C LYS A 222 25.04 8.44 -16.62
N ASP A 223 23.96 9.06 -17.08
CA ASP A 223 24.03 10.39 -17.72
C ASP A 223 24.35 11.52 -16.73
N SER A 224 24.11 11.30 -15.42
CA SER A 224 24.45 12.25 -14.34
C SER A 224 25.84 12.00 -13.72
N SER A 225 26.51 10.92 -14.10
CA SER A 225 27.87 10.56 -13.67
C SER A 225 28.73 10.31 -14.91
N SER A 226 29.27 11.38 -15.50
CA SER A 226 30.11 11.29 -16.70
C SER A 226 31.34 10.41 -16.47
N GLN A 227 31.31 9.16 -16.96
CA GLN A 227 32.42 8.43 -17.62
C GLN A 227 32.01 6.97 -17.92
N GLN A 228 31.67 6.68 -19.17
CA GLN A 228 32.29 5.65 -20.04
C GLN A 228 31.38 5.24 -21.21
N ASN A 229 32.05 5.05 -22.35
CA ASN A 229 31.54 4.58 -23.63
C ASN A 229 31.06 3.11 -23.57
N GLY A 230 30.02 2.80 -24.33
CA GLY A 230 29.66 1.42 -24.68
C GLY A 230 28.17 1.14 -24.54
N TRP A 231 27.45 1.25 -25.65
CA TRP A 231 26.12 0.65 -25.78
C TRP A 231 26.27 -0.86 -25.81
N ASP A 232 25.69 -1.55 -24.84
CA ASP A 232 24.96 -2.80 -25.04
C ASP A 232 24.10 -3.08 -23.79
N LYS A 233 22.92 -3.67 -24.00
CA LYS A 233 21.83 -3.90 -23.03
C LYS A 233 22.35 -4.08 -21.60
N VAL A 234 22.01 -3.15 -20.68
CA VAL A 234 22.27 -3.36 -19.25
C VAL A 234 21.59 -4.67 -18.86
N PRO A 235 22.33 -5.71 -18.45
CA PRO A 235 21.75 -7.00 -18.12
C PRO A 235 20.75 -6.80 -16.99
N GLU A 236 19.59 -7.45 -17.11
CA GLU A 236 18.52 -7.30 -16.12
C GLU A 236 19.04 -7.77 -14.75
N PRO A 237 19.06 -6.90 -13.72
CA PRO A 237 19.67 -7.23 -12.45
C PRO A 237 18.88 -8.35 -11.77
N SER A 238 19.60 -9.24 -11.08
CA SER A 238 18.97 -10.33 -10.34
C SER A 238 18.29 -9.79 -9.08
N PRO A 239 16.99 -10.07 -8.86
CA PRO A 239 16.28 -9.64 -7.65
C PRO A 239 16.56 -10.54 -6.44
N VAL A 240 17.22 -11.70 -6.63
CA VAL A 240 17.28 -12.78 -5.62
C VAL A 240 17.83 -12.31 -4.28
N ARG A 241 18.94 -11.56 -4.27
CA ARG A 241 19.54 -11.04 -3.02
C ARG A 241 18.57 -10.10 -2.29
N ALA A 242 17.93 -9.18 -3.01
CA ALA A 242 16.96 -8.25 -2.44
C ALA A 242 15.74 -8.98 -1.87
N VAL A 243 15.23 -9.98 -2.61
CA VAL A 243 14.10 -10.82 -2.17
C VAL A 243 14.47 -11.60 -0.91
N ILE A 244 15.62 -12.30 -0.89
CA ILE A 244 16.08 -13.05 0.29
C ILE A 244 16.18 -12.15 1.52
N ASN A 245 16.80 -10.97 1.40
CA ASN A 245 16.92 -10.03 2.51
C ASN A 245 15.54 -9.62 3.06
N LYS A 246 14.57 -9.33 2.18
CA LYS A 246 13.20 -8.97 2.59
C LYS A 246 12.46 -10.16 3.22
N LEU A 247 12.68 -11.38 2.72
CA LEU A 247 12.11 -12.60 3.32
C LEU A 247 12.68 -12.91 4.71
N LEU A 248 13.98 -12.62 4.94
CA LEU A 248 14.57 -12.73 6.27
C LEU A 248 13.90 -11.75 7.26
N VAL A 249 13.64 -10.51 6.82
CA VAL A 249 12.87 -9.55 7.62
C VAL A 249 11.46 -10.07 7.91
N CYS A 250 10.77 -10.65 6.92
CA CYS A 250 9.46 -11.26 7.13
C CYS A 250 9.51 -12.43 8.13
N ALA A 251 10.52 -13.29 8.06
CA ALA A 251 10.72 -14.38 9.01
C ALA A 251 10.93 -13.87 10.45
N CYS A 252 11.75 -12.83 10.63
CA CYS A 252 11.93 -12.16 11.92
C CYS A 252 10.61 -11.58 12.45
N CYS A 253 9.82 -10.91 11.61
CA CYS A 253 8.53 -10.36 12.00
C CYS A 253 7.52 -11.46 12.39
N LEU A 254 7.55 -12.61 11.69
CA LEU A 254 6.69 -13.75 12.00
C LEU A 254 7.08 -14.40 13.34
N LEU A 255 8.38 -14.57 13.60
CA LEU A 255 8.88 -15.05 14.88
C LEU A 255 8.50 -14.10 16.02
N TRP A 256 8.67 -12.79 15.79
CA TRP A 256 8.22 -11.75 16.73
C TRP A 256 6.72 -11.85 17.03
N PHE A 257 5.90 -12.12 16.02
CA PHE A 257 4.46 -12.29 16.19
C PHE A 257 4.13 -13.44 17.14
N PHE A 258 4.72 -14.61 16.92
CA PHE A 258 4.44 -15.80 17.73
C PHE A 258 4.97 -15.72 19.15
N ILE A 259 6.05 -14.96 19.39
CA ILE A 259 6.66 -14.82 20.72
C ILE A 259 6.12 -13.59 21.45
N ILE A 260 6.33 -12.39 20.89
CA ILE A 260 6.11 -11.11 21.59
C ILE A 260 4.68 -10.62 21.38
N THR A 261 4.17 -10.59 20.15
CA THR A 261 2.81 -10.06 19.90
C THR A 261 1.73 -10.92 20.57
N LYS A 262 1.89 -12.24 20.59
CA LYS A 262 0.98 -13.15 21.31
C LYS A 262 1.09 -13.03 22.83
N ALA A 263 2.28 -12.73 23.37
CA ALA A 263 2.46 -12.51 24.80
C ALA A 263 1.88 -11.17 25.29
N PHE A 264 1.84 -10.15 24.43
CA PHE A 264 1.31 -8.82 24.74
C PHE A 264 0.14 -8.44 23.80
N PRO A 265 -1.02 -9.13 23.90
CA PRO A 265 -2.16 -8.86 23.03
C PRO A 265 -2.69 -7.43 23.22
N ILE A 266 -2.86 -6.69 22.12
CA ILE A 266 -3.41 -5.33 22.13
C ILE A 266 -4.81 -5.29 22.76
N THR A 267 -5.62 -6.33 22.56
CA THR A 267 -6.99 -6.41 23.07
C THR A 267 -7.06 -6.37 24.59
N TYR A 268 -5.98 -6.71 25.31
CA TYR A 268 -5.95 -6.60 26.76
C TYR A 268 -6.02 -5.15 27.26
N ASN A 269 -5.68 -4.15 26.43
CA ASN A 269 -5.86 -2.74 26.80
C ASN A 269 -7.32 -2.34 27.05
N VAL A 270 -8.26 -3.09 26.45
CA VAL A 270 -9.70 -2.86 26.58
C VAL A 270 -10.39 -3.92 27.43
N ASP A 271 -9.62 -4.79 28.08
CA ASP A 271 -10.15 -5.80 29.00
C ASP A 271 -10.78 -5.11 30.23
N PRO A 272 -12.05 -5.40 30.56
CA PRO A 272 -12.74 -4.72 31.66
C PRO A 272 -12.06 -4.92 33.02
N GLN A 273 -11.55 -6.12 33.28
CA GLN A 273 -10.89 -6.44 34.54
C GLN A 273 -9.55 -5.69 34.66
N PHE A 274 -8.74 -5.72 33.60
CA PHE A 274 -7.49 -4.96 33.55
C PHE A 274 -7.71 -3.46 33.74
N ILE A 275 -8.76 -2.89 33.10
CA ILE A 275 -9.09 -1.48 33.26
C ILE A 275 -9.48 -1.15 34.70
N SER A 276 -10.24 -2.03 35.38
CA SER A 276 -10.71 -1.79 36.74
C SER A 276 -9.65 -1.99 37.82
N GLU A 277 -8.72 -2.93 37.62
CA GLU A 277 -7.78 -3.35 38.66
C GLU A 277 -6.40 -2.72 38.50
N ALA A 278 -5.93 -2.47 37.27
CA ALA A 278 -4.58 -1.98 37.04
C ALA A 278 -4.45 -0.47 37.26
N SER A 279 -3.35 -0.06 37.90
CA SER A 279 -3.03 1.37 38.06
C SER A 279 -2.85 2.07 36.72
N PHE A 280 -3.05 3.40 36.70
CA PHE A 280 -2.87 4.20 35.49
C PHE A 280 -1.50 3.99 34.83
N ILE A 281 -0.42 3.94 35.62
CA ILE A 281 0.94 3.73 35.10
C ILE A 281 1.10 2.34 34.48
N THR A 282 0.51 1.30 35.09
CA THR A 282 0.54 -0.06 34.54
C THR A 282 -0.19 -0.12 33.20
N ARG A 283 -1.36 0.52 33.12
CA ARG A 283 -2.16 0.60 31.89
C ARG A 283 -1.39 1.35 30.80
N LEU A 284 -0.76 2.48 31.14
CA LEU A 284 0.06 3.24 30.20
C LEU A 284 1.28 2.44 29.72
N ALA A 285 2.01 1.78 30.62
CA ALA A 285 3.17 0.96 30.28
C ALA A 285 2.79 -0.23 29.39
N TYR A 286 1.70 -0.92 29.72
CA TYR A 286 1.19 -2.01 28.90
C TYR A 286 0.73 -1.53 27.52
N ALA A 287 0.05 -0.39 27.44
CA ALA A 287 -0.35 0.21 26.16
C ALA A 287 0.86 0.50 25.27
N LEU A 288 1.93 1.08 25.83
CA LEU A 288 3.17 1.33 25.09
C LEU A 288 3.79 0.01 24.59
N ILE A 289 3.94 -0.99 25.46
CA ILE A 289 4.56 -2.27 25.09
C ILE A 289 3.73 -3.02 24.05
N SER A 290 2.42 -3.17 24.27
CA SER A 290 1.53 -3.93 23.39
C SER A 290 1.38 -3.31 21.99
N VAL A 291 1.37 -1.97 21.89
CA VAL A 291 1.35 -1.27 20.59
C VAL A 291 2.67 -1.53 19.84
N GLN A 292 3.81 -1.44 20.51
CA GLN A 292 5.11 -1.78 19.90
C GLN A 292 5.15 -3.26 19.50
N ALA A 293 4.64 -4.15 20.35
CA ALA A 293 4.61 -5.58 20.09
C ALA A 293 3.81 -5.94 18.84
N ALA A 294 2.73 -5.21 18.51
CA ALA A 294 1.89 -5.50 17.35
C ALA A 294 2.35 -4.85 16.04
N ARG A 295 3.15 -3.77 16.11
CA ARG A 295 3.60 -3.01 14.94
C ARG A 295 4.28 -3.87 13.85
N PRO A 296 5.11 -4.88 14.18
CA PRO A 296 5.77 -5.70 13.16
C PRO A 296 4.85 -6.46 12.21
N LYS A 297 3.55 -6.59 12.51
CA LYS A 297 2.57 -7.12 11.53
C LYS A 297 2.54 -6.29 10.24
N PHE A 298 2.65 -4.97 10.35
CA PHE A 298 2.69 -4.06 9.19
C PHE A 298 4.01 -4.19 8.44
N TYR A 299 5.12 -4.36 9.17
CA TYR A 299 6.43 -4.63 8.56
C TYR A 299 6.42 -5.91 7.76
N PHE A 300 5.86 -6.99 8.32
CA PHE A 300 5.68 -8.25 7.61
C PHE A 300 4.89 -8.06 6.31
N ALA A 301 3.67 -7.50 6.39
CA ALA A 301 2.77 -7.41 5.25
C ALA A 301 3.34 -6.53 4.12
N TRP A 302 3.88 -5.36 4.45
CA TRP A 302 4.45 -4.45 3.46
C TRP A 302 5.80 -4.90 2.92
N THR A 303 6.66 -5.53 3.74
CA THR A 303 7.94 -6.05 3.27
C THR A 303 7.75 -7.27 2.37
N LEU A 304 6.76 -8.12 2.66
CA LEU A 304 6.43 -9.26 1.80
C LEU A 304 5.88 -8.77 0.45
N ALA A 305 5.00 -7.77 0.46
CA ALA A 305 4.51 -7.16 -0.77
C ALA A 305 5.65 -6.53 -1.60
N ASP A 306 6.58 -5.84 -0.96
CA ASP A 306 7.79 -5.32 -1.60
C ASP A 306 8.65 -6.46 -2.21
N ALA A 307 8.83 -7.57 -1.49
CA ALA A 307 9.52 -8.76 -2.01
C ALA A 307 8.83 -9.33 -3.27
N ILE A 308 7.50 -9.36 -3.32
CA ILE A 308 6.72 -9.80 -4.49
C ILE A 308 6.98 -8.89 -5.70
N HIS A 309 6.98 -7.57 -5.50
CA HIS A 309 7.30 -6.62 -6.57
C HIS A 309 8.74 -6.79 -7.09
N ASN A 310 9.69 -7.03 -6.18
CA ASN A 310 11.08 -7.28 -6.56
C ASN A 310 11.27 -8.61 -7.27
N ALA A 311 10.60 -9.68 -6.84
CA ALA A 311 10.61 -10.96 -7.53
C ALA A 311 10.09 -10.86 -8.98
N ALA A 312 9.09 -9.99 -9.21
CA ALA A 312 8.59 -9.68 -10.55
C ALA A 312 9.55 -8.81 -11.38
N GLY A 313 10.57 -8.22 -10.75
CA GLY A 313 11.54 -7.31 -11.36
C GLY A 313 11.12 -5.84 -11.36
N TYR A 314 10.04 -5.46 -10.67
CA TYR A 314 9.48 -4.11 -10.74
C TYR A 314 10.24 -3.09 -9.84
N GLY A 315 10.70 -3.48 -8.66
CA GLY A 315 11.12 -2.49 -7.64
C GLY A 315 12.50 -1.83 -7.82
N VAL A 316 13.09 -1.83 -9.01
CA VAL A 316 14.38 -1.15 -9.28
C VAL A 316 14.20 0.37 -9.23
N SER A 317 14.86 1.05 -8.28
CA SER A 317 14.83 2.51 -8.17
C SER A 317 16.00 3.23 -8.84
N GLY A 318 17.11 2.53 -9.07
CA GLY A 318 18.34 3.10 -9.63
C GLY A 318 19.58 2.40 -9.07
N VAL A 319 20.62 3.18 -8.81
CA VAL A 319 21.88 2.72 -8.22
C VAL A 319 22.09 3.48 -6.90
N ASN A 320 22.56 2.78 -5.87
CA ASN A 320 22.89 3.39 -4.58
C ASN A 320 24.28 4.05 -4.60
N GLU A 321 24.66 4.70 -3.50
CA GLU A 321 25.98 5.34 -3.33
C GLU A 321 27.17 4.39 -3.50
N ARG A 322 26.95 3.08 -3.33
CA ARG A 322 27.97 2.03 -3.48
C ARG A 322 28.07 1.48 -4.91
N GLY A 323 27.30 2.01 -5.86
CA GLY A 323 27.27 1.50 -7.23
C GLY A 323 26.43 0.23 -7.42
N GLU A 324 25.72 -0.24 -6.39
CA GLU A 324 24.84 -1.42 -6.47
C GLU A 324 23.42 -1.03 -6.87
N VAL A 325 22.71 -1.93 -7.58
CA VAL A 325 21.31 -1.71 -7.95
C VAL A 325 20.43 -1.66 -6.69
N SER A 326 19.66 -0.59 -6.57
CA SER A 326 18.72 -0.37 -5.49
C SER A 326 17.32 -0.90 -5.83
N TRP A 327 16.72 -1.63 -4.88
CA TRP A 327 15.44 -2.35 -5.02
C TRP A 327 14.33 -1.75 -4.13
N ASP A 328 14.41 -0.44 -3.90
CA ASP A 328 13.56 0.26 -2.93
C ASP A 328 12.50 1.16 -3.59
N LEU A 329 12.23 1.01 -4.90
CA LEU A 329 11.28 1.86 -5.63
C LEU A 329 9.89 1.88 -4.99
N ILE A 330 9.46 0.73 -4.50
CA ILE A 330 8.11 0.49 -3.99
C ILE A 330 8.15 0.20 -2.49
N SER A 331 9.31 0.36 -1.83
CA SER A 331 9.41 0.16 -0.39
C SER A 331 8.49 1.11 0.35
N ASN A 332 7.66 0.54 1.23
CA ASN A 332 6.66 1.29 1.98
C ASN A 332 7.08 1.58 3.42
N VAL A 333 8.13 0.92 3.90
CA VAL A 333 8.69 1.11 5.25
C VAL A 333 10.21 1.07 5.23
N ARG A 334 10.82 1.93 6.06
CA ARG A 334 12.24 1.85 6.43
C ARG A 334 12.33 1.54 7.92
N ILE A 335 12.34 0.25 8.26
CA ILE A 335 12.16 -0.25 9.64
C ILE A 335 13.18 0.37 10.61
N TRP A 336 14.46 0.41 10.22
CA TRP A 336 15.50 0.97 11.07
C TRP A 336 15.26 2.45 11.37
N GLU A 337 14.96 3.25 10.35
CA GLU A 337 14.65 4.69 10.52
C GLU A 337 13.39 4.92 11.35
N ILE A 338 12.43 3.99 11.33
CA ILE A 338 11.23 4.06 12.17
C ILE A 338 11.58 3.80 13.64
N GLU A 339 12.30 2.72 13.93
CA GLU A 339 12.59 2.30 15.31
C GLU A 339 13.65 3.18 15.98
N THR A 340 14.53 3.83 15.21
CA THR A 340 15.51 4.79 15.73
C THR A 340 15.12 6.26 15.50
N ALA A 341 13.87 6.54 15.12
CA ALA A 341 13.42 7.90 14.84
C ALA A 341 13.52 8.80 16.09
N THR A 342 14.27 9.90 15.98
CA THR A 342 14.37 10.92 17.06
C THR A 342 13.37 12.06 16.90
N SER A 343 12.62 12.09 15.80
CA SER A 343 11.57 13.07 15.55
C SER A 343 10.35 12.42 14.90
N PHE A 344 9.17 12.95 15.21
CA PHE A 344 7.91 12.47 14.63
C PHE A 344 7.87 12.62 13.10
N LYS A 345 8.51 13.67 12.57
CA LYS A 345 8.65 13.84 11.13
C LYS A 345 9.45 12.69 10.48
N SER A 346 10.61 12.33 11.06
CA SER A 346 11.42 11.21 10.56
C SER A 346 10.67 9.88 10.60
N PHE A 347 9.85 9.68 11.64
CA PHE A 347 8.97 8.51 11.76
C PHE A 347 7.95 8.46 10.61
N ILE A 348 7.19 9.54 10.40
CA ILE A 348 6.18 9.61 9.33
C ILE A 348 6.79 9.47 7.94
N ASP A 349 7.94 10.10 7.69
CA ASP A 349 8.62 10.03 6.38
C ASP A 349 9.13 8.61 6.04
N SER A 350 9.15 7.71 7.03
CA SER A 350 9.64 6.33 6.92
C SER A 350 8.53 5.28 7.06
N TRP A 351 7.33 5.69 7.47
CA TRP A 351 6.16 4.82 7.68
C TRP A 351 5.12 5.02 6.57
N ASN A 352 4.73 3.93 5.90
CA ASN A 352 3.74 3.96 4.82
C ASN A 352 4.08 4.99 3.72
N ILE A 353 5.34 4.94 3.27
CA ILE A 353 5.99 5.93 2.39
C ILE A 353 5.17 6.22 1.14
N GLN A 354 4.64 5.18 0.48
CA GLN A 354 3.88 5.35 -0.76
C GLN A 354 2.53 6.05 -0.53
N THR A 355 1.92 5.82 0.63
CA THR A 355 0.72 6.57 1.05
C THR A 355 1.05 8.03 1.30
N ALA A 356 2.19 8.34 1.94
CA ALA A 356 2.63 9.71 2.15
C ALA A 356 2.89 10.43 0.81
N LEU A 357 3.50 9.75 -0.17
CA LEU A 357 3.68 10.27 -1.52
C LEU A 357 2.34 10.52 -2.24
N TRP A 358 1.37 9.60 -2.11
CA TRP A 358 0.02 9.80 -2.61
C TRP A 358 -0.63 11.05 -2.01
N LEU A 359 -0.68 11.14 -0.67
CA LEU A 359 -1.22 12.28 0.07
C LEU A 359 -0.58 13.59 -0.37
N LYS A 360 0.75 13.60 -0.54
CA LYS A 360 1.47 14.76 -1.06
C LYS A 360 0.96 15.15 -2.45
N SER A 361 0.85 14.17 -3.35
CA SER A 361 0.52 14.39 -4.77
C SER A 361 -0.92 14.82 -5.04
N VAL A 362 -1.89 14.34 -4.25
CA VAL A 362 -3.32 14.61 -4.47
C VAL A 362 -3.89 15.67 -3.54
N CYS A 363 -3.23 15.98 -2.41
CA CYS A 363 -3.71 16.94 -1.43
C CYS A 363 -2.70 18.03 -1.11
N TYR A 364 -1.55 17.70 -0.51
CA TYR A 364 -0.61 18.70 0.01
C TYR A 364 -0.15 19.69 -1.09
N ASP A 365 0.28 19.18 -2.24
CA ASP A 365 0.75 20.01 -3.36
C ASP A 365 -0.39 20.70 -4.12
N ARG A 366 -1.64 20.32 -3.85
CA ARG A 366 -2.85 20.82 -4.53
C ARG A 366 -3.59 21.87 -3.71
N ALA A 367 -3.47 21.82 -2.39
CA ALA A 367 -4.17 22.72 -1.49
C ALA A 367 -3.55 24.13 -1.54
N PRO A 368 -4.35 25.19 -1.78
CA PRO A 368 -3.86 26.57 -1.78
C PRO A 368 -3.47 27.04 -0.37
N TYR A 369 -4.25 26.63 0.64
CA TYR A 369 -4.08 26.98 2.05
C TYR A 369 -4.18 25.74 2.93
N TYR A 370 -3.69 25.81 4.17
CA TYR A 370 -3.79 24.73 5.17
C TYR A 370 -3.34 23.34 4.66
N ARG A 371 -2.28 23.31 3.85
CA ARG A 371 -1.79 22.09 3.17
C ARG A 371 -1.61 20.91 4.11
N MET A 372 -0.93 21.12 5.24
CA MET A 372 -0.66 20.05 6.20
C MET A 372 -1.93 19.59 6.94
N PRO A 373 -2.74 20.47 7.57
CA PRO A 373 -4.00 20.06 8.20
C PRO A 373 -4.95 19.32 7.26
N LEU A 374 -5.16 19.82 6.03
CA LEU A 374 -6.03 19.17 5.05
C LEU A 374 -5.52 17.79 4.63
N THR A 375 -4.20 17.62 4.54
CA THR A 375 -3.57 16.33 4.23
C THR A 375 -3.82 15.32 5.35
N PHE A 376 -3.71 15.73 6.61
CA PHE A 376 -4.00 14.85 7.75
C PHE A 376 -5.49 14.53 7.89
N VAL A 377 -6.38 15.48 7.59
CA VAL A 377 -7.84 15.21 7.52
C VAL A 377 -8.15 14.19 6.43
N LEU A 378 -7.57 14.35 5.24
CA LEU A 378 -7.73 13.37 4.17
C LEU A 378 -7.20 11.99 4.59
N SER A 379 -6.05 11.94 5.29
CA SER A 379 -5.49 10.69 5.82
C SER A 379 -6.43 10.03 6.83
N ALA A 380 -7.07 10.81 7.71
CA ALA A 380 -8.05 10.31 8.66
C ALA A 380 -9.27 9.70 7.95
N ILE A 381 -9.86 10.43 6.99
CA ILE A 381 -11.00 9.95 6.20
C ILE A 381 -10.63 8.67 5.45
N TRP A 382 -9.42 8.58 4.89
CA TRP A 382 -8.95 7.39 4.19
C TRP A 382 -8.81 6.17 5.10
N HIS A 383 -8.38 6.34 6.35
CA HIS A 383 -8.35 5.26 7.35
C HIS A 383 -9.74 4.83 7.84
N GLY A 384 -10.67 5.77 7.92
CA GLY A 384 -12.09 5.51 8.13
C GLY A 384 -12.70 6.34 9.26
N VAL A 385 -13.87 5.89 9.72
CA VAL A 385 -14.75 6.73 10.55
C VAL A 385 -14.60 6.54 12.06
N TYR A 386 -13.67 5.69 12.51
CA TYR A 386 -13.40 5.52 13.93
C TYR A 386 -12.78 6.80 14.53
N PRO A 387 -13.28 7.30 15.69
CA PRO A 387 -12.76 8.51 16.31
C PRO A 387 -11.25 8.52 16.55
N GLY A 388 -10.67 7.35 16.85
CA GLY A 388 -9.23 7.18 17.09
C GLY A 388 -8.35 7.66 15.92
N TYR A 389 -8.81 7.52 14.67
CA TYR A 389 -8.06 8.02 13.51
C TYR A 389 -7.99 9.55 13.52
N TYR A 390 -9.12 10.21 13.75
CA TYR A 390 -9.17 11.67 13.81
C TYR A 390 -8.34 12.22 14.96
N PHE A 391 -8.41 11.61 16.16
CA PHE A 391 -7.54 11.99 17.26
C PHE A 391 -6.06 11.84 16.91
N THR A 392 -5.67 10.74 16.28
CA THR A 392 -4.28 10.50 15.86
C THR A 392 -3.80 11.56 14.87
N PHE A 393 -4.57 11.83 13.82
CA PHE A 393 -4.14 12.75 12.76
C PHE A 393 -4.27 14.22 13.15
N ILE A 394 -5.23 14.59 14.00
CA ILE A 394 -5.33 15.96 14.53
C ILE A 394 -4.18 16.23 15.51
N THR A 395 -3.83 15.28 16.39
CA THR A 395 -2.68 15.43 17.30
C THR A 395 -1.34 15.42 16.56
N ALA A 396 -1.24 14.73 15.41
CA ALA A 396 -0.07 14.77 14.55
C ALA A 396 0.26 16.18 14.00
N ILE A 397 -0.75 17.05 13.84
CA ILE A 397 -0.59 18.42 13.32
C ILE A 397 0.38 19.25 14.19
N PRO A 398 0.08 19.52 15.49
CA PRO A 398 0.97 20.33 16.33
C PRO A 398 2.32 19.65 16.57
N ILE A 399 2.37 18.31 16.69
CA ILE A 399 3.63 17.57 16.88
C ILE A 399 4.56 17.76 15.68
N THR A 400 4.02 17.71 14.46
CA THR A 400 4.81 17.92 13.23
C THR A 400 5.28 19.37 13.10
N LEU A 401 4.47 20.35 13.54
CA LEU A 401 4.86 21.76 13.52
C LEU A 401 5.95 22.08 14.55
N ALA A 402 5.93 21.41 15.70
CA ALA A 402 6.92 21.57 16.77
C ALA A 402 8.25 20.85 16.48
N ALA A 403 8.27 19.89 15.55
CA ALA A 403 9.48 19.16 15.19
C ALA A 403 10.52 20.10 14.55
N PRO A 404 11.79 20.10 14.99
CA PRO A 404 12.86 20.88 14.37
C PRO A 404 12.96 20.51 12.88
N ARG A 405 12.91 21.51 11.99
CA ARG A 405 13.22 21.27 10.59
C ARG A 405 14.71 20.90 10.52
N PRO A 406 15.10 19.77 9.91
CA PRO A 406 16.52 19.49 9.72
C PRO A 406 17.15 20.65 8.95
N LEU A 407 18.30 21.13 9.42
CA LEU A 407 19.07 22.28 8.94
C LEU A 407 19.58 22.17 7.49
N VAL A 408 19.09 21.21 6.70
CA VAL A 408 19.59 20.88 5.35
C VAL A 408 18.87 21.68 4.25
N CYS A 409 17.90 22.53 4.56
CA CYS A 409 17.22 23.38 3.56
C CYS A 409 17.70 24.84 3.51
N ALA A 410 18.97 25.12 3.82
CA ALA A 410 19.59 26.44 3.62
C ALA A 410 20.49 26.54 2.36
N VAL A 411 20.43 25.55 1.46
CA VAL A 411 21.02 25.67 0.11
C VAL A 411 20.04 25.14 -0.92
N LYS A 412 19.18 26.02 -1.43
CA LYS A 412 18.64 25.97 -2.78
C LYS A 412 18.37 27.39 -3.26
#